data_AF-A0A9E0UD36-F1
#
_entry.id   AF-A0A9E0UD36-F1
#
_cell.length_a   1.000
_cell.length_b   1.000
_cell.length_c   1.000
_cell.angle_alpha   90.00
_cell.angle_beta   90.00
_cell.angle_gamma   90.00
#
_symmetry.space_group_name_H-M   'P 1'
#
loop_
_entity.id
_entity.type
_entity.pdbx_description
1 polymer ?
#
loop_
_entity_poly.entity_id
_entity_poly.type
_entity_poly.pdbx_seq_one_letter_code
_entity_poly.pdbx_strand_id
1 'polypeptide(L)'
;MIESASMTSKIALLLCVLSAAGLLGGCASGGFIGPQPMVTDPMGASNVTLYRDGSWVGLVGAIHVRLDGSDLMRLWRNQSFSFRLDPGSHVLDYSIGINECRRAILIDPGQSYRFRLVPNCTIWEYLQ
;
A
#
# COMPACT_ATOMS: atom_id res chain seq x y z
N MET A 1 -6.39 52.62 -36.23
CA MET A 1 -5.96 51.30 -36.71
C MET A 1 -5.27 50.58 -35.55
N ILE A 2 -5.89 49.47 -35.10
CA ILE A 2 -5.29 48.24 -34.51
C ILE A 2 -4.58 48.44 -33.14
N GLU A 3 -5.22 48.27 -31.98
CA GLU A 3 -5.70 47.01 -31.35
C GLU A 3 -4.60 45.94 -31.23
N SER A 4 -3.77 45.98 -30.17
CA SER A 4 -2.91 44.85 -29.75
C SER A 4 -2.28 45.07 -28.36
N ALA A 5 -3.08 45.02 -27.30
CA ALA A 5 -2.53 44.84 -25.93
C ALA A 5 -3.52 44.16 -24.98
N SER A 6 -4.35 43.23 -25.49
CA SER A 6 -5.28 42.42 -24.67
C SER A 6 -4.87 40.93 -24.61
N MET A 7 -3.80 40.55 -25.33
CA MET A 7 -3.52 39.14 -25.63
C MET A 7 -2.48 38.50 -24.70
N THR A 8 -1.59 39.27 -24.07
CA THR A 8 -0.53 38.76 -23.18
C THR A 8 -1.04 38.32 -21.81
N SER A 9 -2.08 38.96 -21.28
CA SER A 9 -2.65 38.62 -19.96
C SER A 9 -3.40 37.28 -19.98
N LYS A 10 -4.09 36.96 -21.09
CA LYS A 10 -4.87 35.72 -21.23
C LYS A 10 -3.99 34.48 -21.38
N ILE A 11 -2.84 34.62 -22.02
CA ILE A 11 -1.89 33.52 -22.26
C ILE A 11 -1.18 33.11 -20.96
N ALA A 12 -0.78 34.08 -20.13
CA ALA A 12 -0.16 33.81 -18.83
C ALA A 12 -1.14 33.10 -17.87
N LEU A 13 -2.43 33.47 -17.91
CA LEU A 13 -3.47 32.83 -17.09
C LEU A 13 -3.71 31.37 -17.51
N LEU A 14 -3.70 31.08 -18.83
CA LEU A 14 -3.87 29.72 -19.34
C LEU A 14 -2.70 28.80 -18.95
N LEU A 15 -1.46 29.28 -18.98
CA LEU A 15 -0.27 28.51 -18.60
C LEU A 15 -0.23 28.11 -17.11
N CYS A 16 -0.74 28.96 -16.21
CA CYS A 16 -0.88 28.63 -14.79
C CYS A 16 -2.00 27.61 -14.53
N VAL A 17 -3.10 27.65 -15.29
CA VAL A 17 -4.21 26.69 -15.12
C VAL A 17 -3.85 25.30 -15.65
N LEU A 18 -3.08 25.22 -16.75
CA LEU A 18 -2.61 23.94 -17.31
C LEU A 18 -1.57 23.24 -16.44
N SER A 19 -0.75 23.98 -15.68
CA SER A 19 0.19 23.40 -14.72
C SER A 19 -0.48 22.96 -13.41
N ALA A 20 -1.55 23.62 -12.98
CA ALA A 20 -2.37 23.19 -11.84
C ALA A 20 -3.19 21.91 -12.13
N ALA A 21 -3.62 21.69 -13.37
CA ALA A 21 -4.35 20.48 -13.76
C ALA A 21 -3.49 19.21 -13.82
N GLY A 22 -2.16 19.35 -13.98
CA GLY A 22 -1.22 18.21 -14.01
C GLY A 22 -0.86 17.64 -12.62
N LEU A 23 -1.19 18.36 -11.54
CA LEU A 23 -0.89 17.94 -10.16
C LEU A 23 -1.98 17.04 -9.54
N LEU A 24 -3.06 16.75 -10.28
CA LEU A 24 -3.97 15.65 -9.98
C LEU A 24 -3.47 14.32 -10.58
N GLY A 25 -2.18 14.24 -10.92
CA GLY A 25 -1.51 12.99 -11.26
C GLY A 25 -1.79 11.95 -10.19
N GLY A 26 -2.48 10.88 -10.59
CA GLY A 26 -3.11 9.92 -9.69
C GLY A 26 -2.20 9.52 -8.53
N CYS A 27 -2.72 9.67 -7.31
CA CYS A 27 -2.14 9.00 -6.16
C CYS A 27 -1.99 7.53 -6.55
N ALA A 28 -0.75 7.03 -6.58
CA ALA A 28 -0.50 5.60 -6.75
C ALA A 28 -1.25 4.87 -5.61
N SER A 29 -2.44 4.36 -5.91
CA SER A 29 -3.29 3.72 -4.93
C SER A 29 -2.75 2.32 -4.71
N GLY A 30 -2.39 2.03 -3.47
CA GLY A 30 -2.29 0.66 -3.01
C GLY A 30 -3.67 0.17 -2.60
N GLY A 31 -3.74 -1.09 -2.19
CA GLY A 31 -4.98 -1.70 -1.72
C GLY A 31 -5.05 -3.16 -2.06
N PHE A 32 -6.20 -3.75 -1.77
CA PHE A 32 -6.48 -5.14 -2.11
C PHE A 32 -6.46 -5.33 -3.62
N ILE A 33 -5.71 -6.32 -4.07
CA ILE A 33 -5.65 -6.73 -5.48
C ILE A 33 -6.25 -8.13 -5.69
N GLY A 34 -6.48 -8.86 -4.61
CA GLY A 34 -7.20 -10.13 -4.61
C GLY A 34 -8.30 -10.14 -3.54
N PRO A 35 -8.94 -11.30 -3.32
CA PRO A 35 -9.99 -11.43 -2.33
C PRO A 35 -9.45 -11.16 -0.93
N GLN A 36 -10.28 -10.55 -0.07
CA GLN A 36 -9.95 -10.50 1.35
C GLN A 36 -10.01 -11.91 1.95
N PRO A 37 -9.21 -12.20 2.98
CA PRO A 37 -9.27 -13.48 3.66
C PRO A 37 -10.69 -13.72 4.18
N MET A 38 -11.21 -14.91 3.92
CA MET A 38 -12.49 -15.32 4.48
C MET A 38 -12.31 -15.53 5.99
N VAL A 39 -13.21 -14.95 6.77
CA VAL A 39 -13.27 -15.13 8.22
C VAL A 39 -14.38 -16.12 8.53
N THR A 40 -14.01 -17.26 9.09
CA THR A 40 -14.95 -18.34 9.45
C THR A 40 -15.46 -18.21 10.88
N ASP A 41 -14.66 -17.63 11.79
CA ASP A 41 -15.08 -17.30 13.15
C ASP A 41 -14.86 -15.80 13.45
N PRO A 42 -15.89 -14.96 13.27
CA PRO A 42 -15.78 -13.52 13.53
C PRO A 42 -15.47 -13.17 14.98
N MET A 43 -15.76 -14.04 15.96
CA MET A 43 -15.45 -13.78 17.37
C MET A 43 -13.99 -14.07 17.68
N GLY A 44 -13.41 -15.10 17.06
CA GLY A 44 -12.01 -15.47 17.21
C GLY A 44 -11.04 -14.67 16.33
N ALA A 45 -11.51 -14.11 15.22
CA ALA A 45 -10.62 -13.48 14.23
C ALA A 45 -9.82 -12.29 14.79
N SER A 46 -8.58 -12.19 14.36
CA SER A 46 -7.62 -11.17 14.78
C SER A 46 -7.52 -10.05 13.75
N ASN A 47 -7.12 -8.86 14.20
CA ASN A 47 -6.88 -7.73 13.31
C ASN A 47 -5.41 -7.71 12.89
N VAL A 48 -5.15 -7.82 11.60
CA VAL A 48 -3.80 -7.83 11.05
C VAL A 48 -3.59 -6.56 10.25
N THR A 49 -2.61 -5.77 10.67
CA THR A 49 -2.19 -4.55 9.96
C THR A 49 -0.84 -4.77 9.31
N LEU A 50 -0.81 -4.69 7.98
CA LEU A 50 0.43 -4.67 7.21
C LEU A 50 0.76 -3.22 6.88
N TYR A 51 2.02 -2.83 7.10
CA TYR A 51 2.46 -1.49 6.73
C TYR A 51 3.86 -1.50 6.14
N ARG A 52 4.09 -0.53 5.26
CA ARG A 52 5.38 -0.29 4.64
C ARG A 52 5.90 1.07 5.03
N ASP A 53 7.04 1.08 5.71
CA ASP A 53 7.72 2.32 6.06
C ASP A 53 8.34 3.04 4.86
N GLY A 54 8.62 4.32 5.08
CA GLY A 54 9.18 5.29 4.15
C GLY A 54 10.62 5.03 3.68
N SER A 55 11.01 3.81 3.35
CA SER A 55 12.36 3.50 2.85
C SER A 55 12.63 4.08 1.47
N TRP A 56 13.86 4.56 1.24
CA TRP A 56 14.36 4.96 -0.07
C TRP A 56 14.63 3.76 -0.98
N VAL A 57 14.88 2.58 -0.39
CA VAL A 57 15.07 1.34 -1.14
C VAL A 57 13.72 0.93 -1.73
N GLY A 58 13.66 0.80 -3.06
CA GLY A 58 12.43 0.48 -3.78
C GLY A 58 11.42 1.63 -3.79
N LEU A 59 11.87 2.89 -3.75
CA LEU A 59 11.05 4.11 -3.73
C LEU A 59 9.91 4.10 -4.77
N VAL A 60 10.17 3.52 -5.94
CA VAL A 60 9.28 3.53 -7.11
C VAL A 60 8.44 2.26 -7.30
N GLY A 61 8.64 1.23 -6.49
CA GLY A 61 7.91 -0.04 -6.62
C GLY A 61 7.03 -0.31 -5.42
N ALA A 62 5.81 -0.81 -5.63
CA ALA A 62 4.95 -1.32 -4.55
C ALA A 62 5.46 -2.66 -4.00
N ILE A 63 5.21 -2.94 -2.73
CA ILE A 63 5.33 -4.29 -2.18
C ILE A 63 4.08 -5.06 -2.59
N HIS A 64 4.24 -6.21 -3.21
CA HIS A 64 3.16 -7.15 -3.49
C HIS A 64 3.08 -8.14 -2.34
N VAL A 65 1.89 -8.33 -1.77
CA VAL A 65 1.67 -9.23 -0.62
C VAL A 65 0.77 -10.38 -1.04
N ARG A 66 1.15 -11.59 -0.65
CA ARG A 66 0.31 -12.79 -0.74
C ARG A 66 0.13 -13.38 0.66
N LEU A 67 -1.03 -13.97 0.89
CA LEU A 67 -1.35 -14.70 2.10
C LEU A 67 -1.80 -16.10 1.71
N ASP A 68 -1.17 -17.12 2.27
CA ASP A 68 -1.46 -18.54 2.00
C ASP A 68 -1.44 -18.85 0.50
N GLY A 69 -0.49 -18.25 -0.22
CA GLY A 69 -0.32 -18.40 -1.66
C GLY A 69 -1.27 -17.57 -2.54
N SER A 70 -2.23 -16.84 -1.98
CA SER A 70 -3.17 -16.00 -2.73
C SER A 70 -2.77 -14.52 -2.72
N ASP A 71 -2.89 -13.82 -3.84
CA ASP A 71 -2.65 -12.38 -3.89
C ASP A 71 -3.61 -11.64 -2.96
N LEU A 72 -3.04 -10.79 -2.10
CA LEU A 72 -3.81 -10.04 -1.10
C LEU A 72 -3.87 -8.57 -1.47
N MET A 73 -2.73 -7.89 -1.47
CA MET A 73 -2.67 -6.43 -1.62
C MET A 73 -1.37 -5.93 -2.22
N ARG A 74 -1.38 -4.65 -2.64
CA ARG A 74 -0.18 -3.87 -2.97
C ARG A 74 -0.02 -2.71 -2.00
N LEU A 75 1.17 -2.56 -1.46
CA LEU A 75 1.55 -1.53 -0.49
C LEU A 75 2.61 -0.59 -1.06
N TRP A 76 2.21 0.66 -1.29
CA TRP A 76 3.14 1.73 -1.57
C TRP A 76 3.79 2.26 -0.29
N ARG A 77 4.76 3.15 -0.47
CA ARG A 77 5.49 3.79 0.60
C ARG A 77 4.54 4.52 1.54
N ASN A 78 4.74 4.34 2.86
CA ASN A 78 3.93 4.93 3.93
C ASN A 78 2.45 4.50 3.92
N GLN A 79 2.11 3.40 3.26
CA GLN A 79 0.76 2.84 3.33
C GLN A 79 0.66 1.77 4.40
N SER A 80 -0.55 1.65 4.94
CA SER A 80 -0.95 0.58 5.83
C SER A 80 -2.36 0.12 5.49
N PHE A 81 -2.60 -1.18 5.54
CA PHE A 81 -3.92 -1.76 5.41
C PHE A 81 -4.16 -2.76 6.52
N SER A 82 -5.38 -2.78 7.03
CA SER A 82 -5.83 -3.71 8.06
C SER A 82 -6.88 -4.64 7.47
N PHE A 83 -6.88 -5.89 7.91
CA PHE A 83 -7.88 -6.89 7.57
C PHE A 83 -8.06 -7.86 8.73
N ARG A 84 -9.14 -8.64 8.68
CA ARG A 84 -9.40 -9.69 9.65
C ARG A 84 -8.85 -11.02 9.14
N LEU A 85 -8.29 -11.81 10.05
CA LEU A 85 -7.74 -13.12 9.77
C LEU A 85 -8.13 -14.09 10.86
N ASP A 86 -8.53 -15.31 10.49
CA ASP A 86 -8.82 -16.35 11.47
C ASP A 86 -7.55 -16.73 12.26
N PRO A 87 -7.69 -17.28 13.49
CA PRO A 87 -6.56 -17.77 14.24
C PRO A 87 -5.92 -18.99 13.56
N GLY A 88 -4.60 -19.12 13.69
CA GLY A 88 -3.87 -20.27 13.15
C GLY A 88 -2.53 -19.91 12.51
N SER A 89 -1.94 -20.88 11.83
CA SER A 89 -0.71 -20.70 11.08
C SER A 89 -1.02 -20.23 9.66
N HIS A 90 -0.38 -19.13 9.26
CA HIS A 90 -0.49 -18.57 7.92
C HIS A 90 0.90 -18.36 7.32
N VAL A 91 0.97 -18.32 6.00
CA VAL A 91 2.17 -17.96 5.26
C VAL A 91 2.00 -16.59 4.65
N LEU A 92 2.80 -15.63 5.13
CA LEU A 92 2.87 -14.29 4.57
C LEU A 92 4.05 -14.21 3.60
N ASP A 93 3.74 -13.97 2.34
CA ASP A 93 4.71 -13.71 1.29
C ASP A 93 4.65 -12.23 0.91
N TYR A 94 5.80 -11.63 0.63
CA TYR A 94 5.82 -10.35 -0.04
C TYR A 94 7.03 -10.18 -0.94
N SER A 95 6.88 -9.38 -1.99
CA SER A 95 7.95 -9.12 -2.95
C SER A 95 8.05 -7.65 -3.35
N ILE A 96 9.27 -7.25 -3.70
CA ILE A 96 9.57 -5.94 -4.28
C ILE A 96 10.73 -6.05 -5.27
N GLY A 97 10.43 -5.83 -6.55
CA GLY A 97 11.39 -6.08 -7.63
C GLY A 97 11.77 -7.56 -7.66
N ILE A 98 13.06 -7.86 -7.46
CA ILE A 98 13.61 -9.23 -7.44
C ILE A 98 13.71 -9.83 -6.02
N ASN A 99 13.34 -9.07 -4.98
CA ASN A 99 13.38 -9.58 -3.61
C ASN A 99 12.06 -10.26 -3.30
N GLU A 100 12.13 -11.53 -2.95
CA GLU A 100 11.00 -12.33 -2.49
C GLU A 100 11.25 -12.77 -1.06
N CYS A 101 10.27 -12.51 -0.19
CA CYS A 101 10.37 -12.75 1.23
C CYS A 101 9.16 -13.59 1.66
N ARG A 102 9.39 -14.66 2.42
CA ARG A 102 8.36 -15.59 2.89
C ARG A 102 8.55 -15.83 4.39
N ARG A 103 7.45 -15.78 5.15
CA ARG A 103 7.46 -16.11 6.59
C ARG A 103 6.17 -16.78 7.02
N ALA A 104 6.30 -17.82 7.85
CA ALA A 104 5.18 -18.35 8.61
C ALA A 104 4.88 -17.42 9.81
N ILE A 105 3.61 -17.05 9.96
CA ILE A 105 3.10 -16.28 11.10
C ILE A 105 2.09 -17.13 11.85
N LEU A 106 2.05 -16.96 13.17
CA LEU A 106 1.06 -17.60 14.03
C LEU A 106 0.15 -16.49 14.57
N ILE A 107 -1.15 -16.64 14.32
CA ILE A 107 -2.18 -15.69 14.73
C ILE A 107 -2.96 -16.31 15.86
N ASP A 108 -2.82 -15.74 17.06
CA ASP A 108 -3.62 -16.08 18.23
C ASP A 108 -4.98 -15.40 18.15
N PRO A 109 -6.02 -15.98 18.76
CA PRO A 109 -7.38 -15.45 18.68
C PRO A 109 -7.57 -14.10 19.38
N GLY A 110 -8.34 -13.23 18.73
CA GLY A 110 -8.76 -11.92 19.26
C GLY A 110 -7.65 -10.89 19.46
N GLN A 111 -6.45 -11.13 18.90
CA GLN A 111 -5.31 -10.24 19.02
C GLN A 111 -5.25 -9.20 17.88
N SER A 112 -4.42 -8.18 18.08
CA SER A 112 -4.07 -7.22 17.03
C SER A 112 -2.59 -7.33 16.70
N TYR A 113 -2.28 -7.63 15.43
CA TYR A 113 -0.92 -7.77 14.94
C TYR A 113 -0.58 -6.63 14.00
N ARG A 114 0.65 -6.12 14.12
CA ARG A 114 1.20 -5.15 13.19
C ARG A 114 2.51 -5.64 12.60
N PHE A 115 2.51 -5.93 11.30
CA PHE A 115 3.70 -6.40 10.59
C PHE A 115 4.30 -5.29 9.75
N ARG A 116 5.57 -4.99 10.03
CA ARG A 116 6.37 -4.05 9.25
C ARG A 116 7.02 -4.80 8.09
N LEU A 117 6.65 -4.44 6.87
CA LEU A 117 7.26 -4.97 5.66
C LEU A 117 8.40 -4.05 5.22
N VAL A 118 9.63 -4.55 5.25
CA VAL A 118 10.78 -3.82 4.70
C VAL A 118 11.36 -4.51 3.47
N PRO A 119 11.86 -3.74 2.48
CA PRO A 119 12.34 -4.28 1.20
C PRO A 119 13.50 -5.29 1.28
N ASN A 120 14.23 -5.33 2.38
CA ASN A 120 15.38 -6.20 2.62
C ASN A 120 15.00 -7.53 3.31
N CYS A 121 13.77 -8.00 3.16
CA CYS A 121 13.26 -9.25 3.73
C CYS A 121 13.30 -9.38 5.26
N THR A 122 13.47 -8.29 5.99
CA THR A 122 13.24 -8.32 7.43
C THR A 122 11.76 -8.11 7.71
N ILE A 123 11.16 -8.93 8.59
CA ILE A 123 9.78 -8.74 9.04
C ILE A 123 9.83 -8.50 10.54
N TRP A 124 9.29 -7.36 10.98
CA TRP A 124 9.11 -7.07 12.39
C TRP A 124 7.65 -7.26 12.75
N GLU A 125 7.41 -8.02 13.81
CA GLU A 125 6.08 -8.31 14.34
C GLU A 125 5.93 -7.58 15.68
N TYR A 126 4.84 -6.84 15.82
CA TYR A 126 4.47 -6.17 17.05
C TYR A 126 3.05 -6.59 17.43
N LEU A 127 2.91 -7.12 18.64
CA LEU A 127 1.61 -7.30 19.28
C LEU A 127 1.10 -5.92 19.72
N GLN A 128 -0.16 -5.60 19.42
CA GLN A 128 -0.81 -4.35 19.81
C GLN A 128 -1.82 -4.57 20.93
#